data_AF-A0A3D2P464-F1
#
_entry.id   AF-A0A3D2P464-F1
#
_cell.length_a   1.000
_cell.length_b   1.000
_cell.length_c   1.000
_cell.angle_alpha   90.00
_cell.angle_beta   90.00
_cell.angle_gamma   90.00
#
_symmetry.space_group_name_H-M   'P 1'
#
loop_
_entity.id
_entity.type
_entity.pdbx_description
1 polymer ?
#
loop_
_entity_poly.entity_id
_entity_poly.type
_entity_poly.pdbx_seq_one_letter_code
_entity_poly.pdbx_strand_id
1 'polypeptide(L)'
;VGLFKEHYNIPLVSVDAGSLFLGELSGESDPEKKRKIIGRLFIEVFEEEAGKIGGAEFLAQGTLYPDVIESVSYSGGPSVTIKSHHNV
;
A
#
# COMPACT_ATOMS: atom_id res chain seq x y z
N VAL A 1 -2.54 17.83 -5.07
CA VAL A 1 -3.87 17.71 -4.43
C VAL A 1 -5.02 18.26 -5.29
N GLY A 2 -4.78 19.27 -6.16
CA GLY A 2 -5.83 19.97 -6.91
C GLY A 2 -6.68 19.13 -7.86
N LEU A 3 -6.12 18.14 -8.57
CA LEU A 3 -6.92 17.28 -9.47
C LEU A 3 -8.12 16.63 -8.76
N PHE A 4 -7.88 15.96 -7.63
CA PHE A 4 -8.93 15.24 -6.92
C PHE A 4 -9.82 16.18 -6.09
N LYS A 5 -9.23 17.12 -5.36
CA LYS A 5 -9.99 18.02 -4.48
C LYS A 5 -10.74 19.12 -5.23
N GLU A 6 -10.11 19.76 -6.20
CA GLU A 6 -10.65 20.99 -6.82
C GLU A 6 -11.43 20.67 -8.09
N HIS A 7 -10.91 19.79 -8.96
CA HIS A 7 -11.60 19.46 -10.21
C HIS A 7 -12.70 18.41 -10.01
N TYR A 8 -12.44 17.37 -9.22
CA TYR A 8 -13.40 16.28 -9.00
C TYR A 8 -14.20 16.40 -7.71
N ASN A 9 -13.88 17.35 -6.82
CA ASN A 9 -14.54 17.54 -5.53
C ASN A 9 -14.56 16.28 -4.65
N ILE A 10 -13.51 15.46 -4.74
CA ILE A 10 -13.36 14.24 -3.93
C ILE A 10 -12.84 14.63 -2.54
N PRO A 11 -13.48 14.16 -1.45
CA PRO A 11 -12.97 14.30 -0.09
C PRO A 11 -11.66 13.51 0.06
N LEU A 12 -10.54 14.20 -0.15
CA LEU A 12 -9.20 13.61 -0.09
C LEU A 12 -8.49 13.96 1.22
N VAL A 13 -8.15 12.95 2.00
CA VAL A 13 -7.22 13.10 3.13
C VAL A 13 -5.79 12.95 2.59
N SER A 14 -4.93 13.93 2.88
CA SER A 14 -3.53 13.93 2.45
C SER A 14 -2.65 13.92 3.70
N VAL A 15 -1.83 12.89 3.84
CA VAL A 15 -1.01 12.66 5.04
C VAL A 15 0.46 12.77 4.63
N ASP A 16 1.21 13.66 5.29
CA ASP A 16 2.65 13.72 5.14
C ASP A 16 3.31 12.83 6.21
N ALA A 17 3.69 11.63 5.79
CA ALA A 17 4.44 10.68 6.61
C ALA A 17 5.92 10.61 6.17
N GLY A 18 6.42 11.56 5.37
CA GLY A 18 7.74 11.46 4.75
C GLY A 18 8.87 11.27 5.77
N SER A 19 8.88 12.06 6.85
CA SER A 19 9.90 11.94 7.91
C SER A 19 9.84 10.61 8.65
N LEU A 20 8.65 10.05 8.86
CA LEU A 20 8.48 8.73 9.50
C LEU A 20 9.13 7.63 8.65
N PHE A 21 8.78 7.58 7.36
CA PHE A 21 9.32 6.57 6.44
C PHE A 21 10.83 6.71 6.29
N LEU A 22 11.34 7.93 6.09
CA LEU A 22 12.78 8.15 5.93
C LEU A 22 13.56 7.86 7.22
N GLY A 23 12.96 8.12 8.39
CA GLY A 23 13.55 7.78 9.69
C GLY A 23 13.72 6.28 9.87
N GLU A 24 12.66 5.51 9.64
CA GLU A 24 12.67 4.04 9.77
C GLU A 24 13.53 3.33 8.72
N LEU A 25 13.72 3.95 7.54
CA LEU A 25 14.58 3.44 6.49
C LEU A 25 16.06 3.81 6.69
N SER A 26 16.37 4.68 7.64
CA SER A 26 17.73 5.17 7.85
C SER A 26 18.68 4.02 8.21
N GLY A 27 19.75 3.88 7.42
CA GLY A 27 20.78 2.84 7.64
C GLY A 27 20.40 1.44 7.13
N GLU A 28 19.20 1.22 6.58
CA GLU A 28 18.83 -0.06 6.01
C GLU A 28 19.23 -0.17 4.54
N SER A 29 20.13 -1.12 4.24
CA SER A 29 20.60 -1.40 2.88
C SER A 29 19.89 -2.57 2.21
N ASP A 30 19.38 -3.51 3.00
CA ASP A 30 18.75 -4.73 2.49
C ASP A 30 17.41 -4.39 1.80
N PRO A 31 17.24 -4.74 0.52
CA PRO A 31 16.04 -4.39 -0.24
C PRO A 31 14.78 -5.04 0.32
N GLU A 32 14.83 -6.28 0.78
CA GLU A 32 13.67 -6.99 1.31
C GLU A 32 13.24 -6.44 2.67
N LYS A 33 14.20 -6.04 3.51
CA LYS A 33 13.88 -5.34 4.76
C LYS A 33 13.24 -3.98 4.51
N LYS A 34 13.78 -3.18 3.58
CA LYS A 34 13.15 -1.91 3.19
C LYS A 34 11.71 -2.10 2.72
N ARG A 35 11.47 -3.11 1.88
CA ARG A 35 10.14 -3.45 1.37
C ARG A 35 9.16 -3.75 2.51
N LYS A 36 9.58 -4.57 3.49
CA LYS A 36 8.77 -4.87 4.68
C LYS A 36 8.51 -3.66 5.56
N ILE A 37 9.52 -2.80 5.76
CA ILE A 37 9.38 -1.55 6.54
C ILE A 37 8.34 -0.64 5.87
N ILE A 38 8.47 -0.40 4.57
CA ILE A 38 7.56 0.46 3.81
C ILE A 38 6.13 -0.09 3.86
N GLY A 39 5.95 -1.40 3.62
CA GLY A 39 4.62 -2.03 3.65
C GLY A 39 3.96 -1.93 5.02
N ARG A 40 4.71 -2.21 6.10
CA ARG A 40 4.23 -2.07 7.48
C ARG A 40 3.80 -0.63 7.79
N LEU A 41 4.67 0.35 7.53
CA LEU A 41 4.39 1.76 7.82
C LEU A 41 3.21 2.28 7.00
N PHE A 42 3.05 1.81 5.76
CA PHE A 42 1.90 2.17 4.93
C PHE A 42 0.59 1.72 5.57
N ILE A 43 0.52 0.47 6.05
CA ILE A 43 -0.67 -0.03 6.77
C ILE A 43 -0.89 0.76 8.05
N GLU A 44 0.13 0.94 8.88
CA GLU A 44 0.00 1.65 10.17
C GLU A 44 -0.56 3.07 9.99
N VAL A 45 -0.03 3.83 9.02
CA VAL A 45 -0.53 5.17 8.70
C VAL A 45 -1.95 5.12 8.12
N PHE A 46 -2.22 4.15 7.23
CA PHE A 46 -3.54 4.01 6.63
C PHE A 46 -4.62 3.68 7.67
N GLU A 47 -4.36 2.73 8.57
CA GLU A 47 -5.27 2.33 9.64
C GLU A 47 -5.52 3.47 10.63
N GLU A 48 -4.48 4.24 10.99
CA GLU A 48 -4.62 5.41 11.84
C GLU A 48 -5.61 6.42 11.24
N GLU A 49 -5.49 6.70 9.94
CA GLU A 49 -6.35 7.67 9.25
C GLU A 49 -7.75 7.13 8.96
N ALA A 50 -7.87 5.86 8.59
CA ALA A 50 -9.16 5.19 8.41
C ALA A 50 -9.97 5.18 9.73
N GLY A 51 -9.30 4.96 10.86
CA GLY A 51 -9.90 5.02 12.19
C GLY A 51 -10.45 6.39 12.57
N LYS A 52 -9.82 7.49 12.09
CA LYS A 52 -10.30 8.87 12.32
C LYS A 52 -11.57 9.18 11.52
N ILE A 53 -11.72 8.59 10.34
CA ILE A 53 -12.91 8.77 9.48
C ILE A 53 -14.08 7.93 10.01
N GLY A 54 -13.81 6.65 10.32
CA GLY A 54 -14.80 5.70 10.81
C GLY A 54 -15.91 5.36 9.79
N GLY A 55 -16.69 4.33 10.11
CA GLY A 55 -17.93 4.00 9.37
C GLY A 55 -17.77 3.40 7.97
N ALA A 56 -16.56 3.06 7.54
CA ALA A 56 -16.32 2.38 6.27
C ALA A 56 -16.49 0.86 6.41
N GLU A 57 -17.41 0.28 5.64
CA GLU A 57 -17.61 -1.18 5.56
C GLU A 57 -16.75 -1.85 4.46
N PHE A 58 -16.24 -1.05 3.52
CA PHE A 58 -15.53 -1.55 2.35
C PHE A 58 -14.22 -0.78 2.12
N LEU A 59 -13.19 -1.50 1.68
CA LEU A 59 -11.94 -0.96 1.17
C LEU A 59 -11.86 -1.17 -0.34
N ALA A 60 -11.81 -0.09 -1.11
CA ALA A 60 -11.62 -0.17 -2.55
C ALA A 60 -10.12 -0.33 -2.90
N GLN A 61 -9.80 -1.26 -3.80
CA GLN A 61 -8.45 -1.47 -4.32
C GLN A 61 -8.43 -1.38 -5.84
N GLY A 62 -7.37 -0.78 -6.39
CA GLY A 62 -7.16 -0.62 -7.84
C GLY A 62 -6.48 -1.82 -8.51
N THR A 63 -6.58 -3.01 -7.93
CA THR A 63 -5.95 -4.24 -8.45
C THR A 63 -6.42 -4.54 -9.86
N LEU A 64 -5.49 -4.74 -10.80
CA LEU A 64 -5.77 -4.98 -12.22
C LEU A 64 -5.89 -6.48 -12.54
N TYR A 65 -6.42 -6.80 -13.71
CA TYR A 65 -6.61 -8.19 -14.13
C TYR A 65 -5.31 -9.03 -14.19
N PRO A 66 -4.16 -8.52 -14.68
CA PRO A 66 -2.89 -9.24 -14.59
C PRO A 66 -2.49 -9.59 -13.15
N ASP A 67 -2.79 -8.70 -12.18
CA ASP A 67 -2.48 -8.95 -10.77
C ASP A 67 -3.26 -10.15 -10.23
N VAL A 68 -4.51 -10.32 -10.67
CA VAL A 68 -5.34 -11.47 -10.30
C VAL A 68 -4.76 -12.75 -10.89
N ILE A 69 -4.40 -12.77 -12.17
CA ILE A 69 -3.83 -13.97 -12.84
C ILE A 69 -2.53 -14.39 -12.17
N GLU A 70 -1.67 -13.44 -11.80
CA GLU A 70 -0.39 -13.75 -11.14
C GLU A 70 -0.55 -14.25 -9.70
N SER A 71 -1.69 -13.99 -9.06
CA SER A 71 -2.00 -14.48 -7.71
C SER A 71 -2.53 -15.92 -7.67
N VAL A 72 -3.14 -16.40 -8.75
CA VAL A 72 -3.55 -17.82 -8.88
C VAL A 72 -2.38 -18.65 -9.37
N SER A 73 -1.70 -19.31 -8.43
CA SER A 73 -0.66 -20.30 -8.74
C SER A 73 -1.27 -21.46 -9.51
N TYR A 74 -0.98 -21.60 -10.81
CA TYR A 74 -1.34 -22.82 -11.53
C TYR A 74 -0.51 -23.97 -10.97
N SER A 75 -1.18 -25.04 -10.57
CA SER A 75 -0.60 -26.27 -10.03
C SER A 75 0.54 -26.79 -10.90
N GLY A 76 1.80 -26.52 -10.53
CA GLY A 76 2.98 -27.27 -11.03
C GLY A 76 4.12 -26.50 -11.71
N GLY A 77 4.10 -25.16 -11.78
CA GLY A 77 5.26 -24.39 -12.26
C GLY A 77 5.95 -23.61 -11.13
N PRO A 78 7.26 -23.30 -11.21
CA PRO A 78 7.92 -22.43 -10.23
C PRO A 78 7.33 -21.03 -10.40
N SER A 79 6.24 -20.78 -9.68
CA SER A 79 5.76 -19.45 -9.37
C SER A 79 6.85 -18.81 -8.55
N VAL A 80 7.82 -18.21 -9.23
CA VAL A 80 8.70 -17.23 -8.60
C VAL A 80 7.72 -16.25 -7.96
N THR A 81 7.83 -16.09 -6.64
CA THR A 81 6.93 -15.29 -5.82
C THR A 81 7.08 -13.82 -6.19
N ILE A 82 6.62 -13.42 -7.39
CA ILE A 82 6.77 -12.09 -7.96
C ILE A 82 5.72 -11.13 -7.36
N LYS A 83 5.05 -11.46 -6.24
CA LYS A 83 4.13 -10.51 -5.56
C LYS A 83 4.16 -10.58 -4.04
N SER A 84 5.34 -10.66 -3.41
CA SER A 84 5.45 -10.36 -1.97
C SER A 84 4.99 -8.93 -1.59
N HIS A 85 4.79 -8.06 -2.58
CA HIS A 85 4.45 -6.64 -2.41
C HIS A 85 2.96 -6.31 -2.55
N HIS A 86 2.13 -7.24 -3.04
CA HIS A 86 0.72 -6.98 -3.32
C HIS A 86 -0.24 -7.59 -2.28
N ASN A 87 0.29 -8.43 -1.38
CA ASN A 87 -0.45 -8.95 -0.24
C ASN A 87 0.16 -8.34 1.02
N VAL A 88 -0.31 -7.14 1.38
CA VAL A 88 -0.15 -6.59 2.73
C VAL A 88 -1.51 -6.63 3.40
#